data_AF-A0A0F2JJK2-F1
#
_entry.id   AF-A0A0F2JJK2-F1
#
_cell.length_a   1.000
_cell.length_b   1.000
_cell.length_c   1.000
_cell.angle_alpha   90.00
_cell.angle_beta   90.00
_cell.angle_gamma   90.00
#
_symmetry.space_group_name_H-M   'P 1'
#
loop_
_entity.id
_entity.type
_entity.pdbx_description
1 polymer ?
#
loop_
_entity_poly.entity_id
_entity_poly.type
_entity_poly.pdbx_seq_one_letter_code
_entity_poly.pdbx_strand_id
1 'polypeptide(L)' 'MSYDPEQDLWLCPCHGSRFNRDGQPVQGPAVSPLVRAEVKEKDGFLYLHQPAV' A
#
# COMPACT_ATOMS: atom_id res chain seq x y z
N MET A 1 -8.36 -1.06 -3.38
CA MET A 1 -7.29 -2.00 -2.99
C MET A 1 -7.83 -2.86 -1.88
N SER A 2 -7.60 -4.17 -1.90
CA SER A 2 -7.90 -5.06 -0.78
C SER A 2 -6.61 -5.74 -0.30
N TYR A 3 -6.62 -6.22 0.94
CA TYR A 3 -5.55 -7.05 1.49
C TYR A 3 -6.02 -8.49 1.60
N ASP A 4 -5.22 -9.43 1.10
CA ASP A 4 -5.41 -10.86 1.27
C ASP A 4 -4.45 -11.37 2.36
N PRO A 5 -4.96 -11.73 3.56
CA PRO A 5 -4.13 -12.17 4.67
C PRO A 5 -3.56 -13.58 4.50
N GLU A 6 -4.16 -14.44 3.66
CA GLU A 6 -3.65 -15.79 3.41
C GLU A 6 -2.45 -15.75 2.45
N GLN A 7 -2.46 -14.80 1.51
CA GLN A 7 -1.38 -14.61 0.55
C GLN A 7 -0.35 -13.55 0.98
N ASP A 8 -0.62 -12.73 2.01
CA ASP A 8 0.19 -11.57 2.43
C ASP A 8 0.38 -10.54 1.30
N LEU A 9 -0.70 -10.31 0.53
CA LEU A 9 -0.69 -9.46 -0.68
C LEU A 9 -1.75 -8.37 -0.65
N TRP A 10 -1.40 -7.21 -1.21
CA TRP A 10 -2.38 -6.21 -1.63
C TRP A 10 -2.83 -6.48 -3.06
N LEU A 11 -4.14 -6.49 -3.29
CA LEU A 11 -4.77 -6.81 -4.57
C LEU A 11 -5.47 -5.57 -5.15
N CYS A 12 -5.10 -5.22 -6.39
CA CYS A 12 -5.75 -4.17 -7.16
C CYS A 12 -6.91 -4.75 -7.96
N PRO A 13 -8.17 -4.42 -7.63
CA PRO A 13 -9.34 -5.04 -8.24
C PRO A 13 -9.57 -4.62 -9.70
N CYS A 14 -8.89 -3.56 -10.17
CA CYS A 14 -9.15 -3.03 -11.52
C CYS A 14 -8.51 -3.89 -12.62
N HIS A 15 -7.24 -4.26 -12.46
CA HIS A 15 -6.47 -4.97 -13.48
C HIS A 15 -5.60 -6.12 -12.91
N GLY A 16 -5.77 -6.46 -11.63
CA GLY A 16 -5.10 -7.61 -11.02
C GLY A 16 -3.66 -7.38 -10.58
N SER A 17 -3.16 -6.14 -10.55
CA SER A 17 -1.84 -5.87 -9.96
C SER A 17 -1.78 -6.36 -8.52
N ARG A 18 -0.66 -6.98 -8.15
CA ARG A 18 -0.42 -7.46 -6.79
C ARG A 18 0.83 -6.82 -6.21
N PHE A 19 0.78 -6.51 -4.93
CA PHE A 19 1.89 -5.94 -4.19
C PHE A 19 2.15 -6.78 -2.95
N ASN A 20 3.42 -6.91 -2.55
CA ASN A 20 3.74 -7.51 -1.26
C ASN A 20 3.27 -6.62 -0.10
N ARG A 21 3.35 -7.12 1.13
CA ARG A 21 2.98 -6.38 2.35
C ARG A 21 3.55 -4.95 2.43
N ASP A 22 4.75 -4.74 1.91
CA ASP A 22 5.44 -3.43 1.90
C ASP A 22 5.04 -2.50 0.76
N GLY A 23 4.17 -2.95 -0.14
CA GLY A 23 3.68 -2.19 -1.29
C GLY A 23 4.56 -2.28 -2.54
N GLN A 24 5.53 -3.18 -2.58
CA GLN A 24 6.34 -3.41 -3.79
C GLN A 24 5.55 -4.23 -4.81
N PRO A 25 5.59 -3.87 -6.11
CA PRO A 25 4.88 -4.61 -7.14
C PRO A 25 5.49 -6.00 -7.29
N VAL A 26 4.65 -7.04 -7.26
CA VAL A 26 5.04 -8.43 -7.50
C VAL A 26 4.33 -9.03 -8.72
N GLN A 27 3.20 -8.44 -9.12
CA GLN A 27 2.50 -8.78 -10.36
C GLN A 27 1.90 -7.53 -10.99
N GLY A 28 2.14 -7.35 -12.30
CA GLY A 28 1.70 -6.20 -13.07
C GLY A 28 0.18 -6.16 -13.33
N PRO A 29 -0.33 -5.10 -13.98
CA PRO A 29 0.41 -4.12 -14.79
C PRO A 29 1.14 -2.98 -14.05
N ALA A 30 0.94 -2.82 -12.74
CA ALA A 30 1.64 -1.77 -11.98
C ALA A 30 3.15 -2.05 -11.85
N VAL A 31 3.96 -1.02 -12.09
CA VAL A 31 5.44 -1.10 -12.03
C VAL A 31 6.06 -0.25 -10.94
N SER A 32 5.28 0.62 -10.30
CA SER A 32 5.72 1.48 -9.20
C SER A 32 5.20 0.96 -7.86
N PRO A 33 5.97 1.11 -6.77
CA PRO A 33 5.49 0.79 -5.43
C PRO A 33 4.32 1.66 -4.98
N LEU A 34 3.54 1.16 -4.01
CA LEU A 34 2.55 1.97 -3.31
C LEU A 34 3.24 3.06 -2.49
N VAL A 35 2.62 4.23 -2.45
CA VAL A 35 3.10 5.37 -1.66
C VAL A 35 2.95 5.06 -0.18
N ARG A 36 4.02 5.26 0.59
CA ARG A 36 4.01 5.11 2.05
C ARG A 36 3.90 6.48 2.71
N ALA A 37 2.95 6.62 3.62
CA ALA A 37 2.85 7.79 4.49
C ALA A 37 3.66 7.55 5.78
N GLU A 38 4.34 8.58 6.26
CA GLU A 38 4.87 8.59 7.63
C GLU A 38 3.70 8.80 8.60
N VAL A 39 3.66 8.02 9.67
CA VAL A 39 2.61 8.10 10.70
C VAL A 39 3.22 8.62 12.00
N LYS A 40 2.64 9.68 12.57
CA LYS A 40 3.02 10.24 13.87
C LYS A 40 1.79 10.30 14.78
N GLU A 41 1.88 9.74 15.98
CA GLU A 41 0.85 9.91 17.00
C GLU A 41 1.13 11.17 17.83
N LYS A 42 0.12 12.01 18.03
CA LYS A 42 0.21 13.17 18.92
C LYS A 42 -1.17 13.49 19.49
N ASP A 43 -1.26 13.66 20.80
CA ASP A 43 -2.48 14.02 21.53
C ASP A 43 -3.66 13.07 21.25
N GLY A 44 -3.38 11.78 21.03
CA GLY A 44 -4.38 10.76 20.69
C GLY A 44 -4.83 10.78 19.22
N PHE A 45 -4.24 11.64 18.38
CA PHE A 45 -4.49 11.70 16.94
C PHE A 45 -3.34 11.08 16.16
N LEU A 46 -3.67 10.36 15.09
CA LEU A 46 -2.71 9.90 14.09
C LEU A 46 -2.59 10.94 12.96
N TYR A 47 -1.40 11.49 12.81
CA TYR A 47 -1.04 12.39 11.72
C TYR A 47 -0.36 11.59 10.62
N LEU A 48 -0.93 11.68 9.42
CA LEU A 48 -0.36 11.06 8.21
C LEU A 48 0.36 12.14 7.40
N HIS A 49 1.66 11.98 7.21
CA HIS A 49 2.41 12.74 6.21
C HIS A 49 2.55 11.88 4.95
N GLN A 50 1.70 12.16 3.97
CA GLN A 50 1.74 11.49 2.67
C GLN A 50 2.62 12.32 1.71
N PRO A 51 3.73 11.77 1.20
CA PRO A 51 4.53 12.47 0.19
C PRO A 51 3.74 12.59 -1.12
N ALA A 52 4.10 13.59 -1.93
CA ALA A 52 3.58 13.68 -3.29
C ALA A 52 3.98 12.45 -4.10
N VAL A 53 3.07 12.01 -4.97
CA VAL A 53 3.25 10.87 -5.90
C VAL A 53 4.04 11.30 -7.11
#